data_AF-A0A843FT27-F1
#
_entry.id   AF-A0A843FT27-F1
#
_cell.length_a   1.000
_cell.length_b   1.000
_cell.length_c   1.000
_cell.angle_alpha   90.00
_cell.angle_beta   90.00
_cell.angle_gamma   90.00
#
_symmetry.space_group_name_H-M   'P 1'
#
loop_
_entity.id
_entity.type
_entity.pdbx_description
1 polymer ?
#
loop_
_entity_poly.entity_id
_entity_poly.type
_entity_poly.pdbx_seq_one_letter_code
_entity_poly.pdbx_strand_id
1 'polypeptide(L)'
;NSPLFGDFRTLSLSVLALYFLTIVVLSPIIEELLFRGIFLRRFNKELNVTLAILISSVLFGVCHNFGGILGAILFGICVAILYIKSKNILVPIFAHFLNNLLSFILALSGIEYLIQSNLIIILLIIILAIASNFVLFKAIISEWPKSME
;
A
#
# COMPACT_ATOMS: atom_id res chain seq x y z
N ASN A 1 -7.39 11.51 -22.42
CA ASN A 1 -7.38 10.89 -21.08
C ASN A 1 -6.87 9.47 -21.20
N SER A 2 -5.56 9.29 -21.05
CA SER A 2 -4.95 7.96 -20.93
C SER A 2 -5.16 7.45 -19.49
N PRO A 3 -5.45 6.16 -19.28
CA PRO A 3 -5.56 5.59 -17.95
C PRO A 3 -4.27 5.80 -17.14
N LEU A 4 -4.43 5.94 -15.82
CA LEU A 4 -3.36 6.23 -14.85
C LEU A 4 -2.27 5.15 -14.83
N PHE A 5 -2.61 3.94 -15.26
CA PHE A 5 -1.72 2.78 -15.30
C PHE A 5 -1.48 2.19 -16.70
N GLY A 6 -1.93 2.87 -17.77
CA GLY A 6 -1.92 2.32 -19.14
C GLY A 6 -3.11 1.38 -19.41
N ASP A 7 -3.57 1.29 -20.66
CA ASP A 7 -4.74 0.45 -20.98
C ASP A 7 -4.33 -1.02 -21.08
N PHE A 8 -4.31 -1.70 -19.93
CA PHE A 8 -3.94 -3.11 -19.82
C PHE A 8 -4.78 -4.04 -20.69
N ARG A 9 -5.99 -3.60 -21.10
CA ARG A 9 -6.90 -4.41 -21.93
C ARG A 9 -6.40 -4.60 -23.35
N THR A 10 -5.49 -3.74 -23.80
CA THR A 10 -4.90 -3.79 -25.15
C THR A 10 -3.54 -4.48 -25.20
N LEU A 11 -2.99 -4.87 -24.05
CA LEU A 11 -1.66 -5.48 -23.96
C LEU A 11 -1.70 -6.97 -24.32
N SER A 12 -0.59 -7.48 -24.87
CA SER A 12 -0.43 -8.92 -25.07
C SER A 12 -0.35 -9.65 -23.73
N LEU A 13 -0.71 -10.93 -23.72
CA LEU A 13 -0.66 -11.77 -22.52
C LEU A 13 0.75 -11.82 -21.91
N SER A 14 1.80 -11.83 -22.74
CA SER A 14 3.19 -11.81 -22.28
C SER A 14 3.55 -10.53 -21.53
N VAL A 15 3.10 -9.37 -22.05
CA VAL A 15 3.32 -8.08 -21.39
C VAL A 15 2.51 -8.00 -20.11
N LEU A 16 1.27 -8.47 -20.11
CA LEU A 16 0.42 -8.51 -18.92
C LEU A 16 1.04 -9.38 -17.81
N ALA A 17 1.61 -10.53 -18.16
CA ALA A 17 2.30 -11.41 -17.22
C ALA A 17 3.54 -10.74 -16.60
N LEU A 18 4.31 -9.99 -17.40
CA LEU A 18 5.46 -9.22 -16.91
C LEU A 18 5.01 -8.11 -15.95
N TYR A 19 3.95 -7.38 -16.27
CA TYR A 19 3.36 -6.37 -15.38
C TYR A 19 2.87 -6.98 -14.07
N PHE A 20 2.18 -8.12 -14.13
CA PHE A 20 1.75 -8.83 -12.94
C PHE A 20 2.95 -9.21 -12.05
N LEU A 21 3.97 -9.85 -12.63
CA LEU A 21 5.14 -10.28 -11.88
C LEU A 21 5.87 -9.09 -11.22
N THR A 22 6.03 -7.99 -11.95
CA THR A 22 6.78 -6.83 -11.46
C THR A 22 6.00 -6.00 -10.45
N ILE A 23 4.74 -5.66 -10.74
CA ILE A 23 3.92 -4.76 -9.89
C ILE A 23 3.25 -5.51 -8.75
N VAL A 24 2.72 -6.71 -9.00
CA VAL A 24 1.93 -7.43 -8.00
C VAL A 24 2.82 -8.24 -7.08
N VAL A 25 3.94 -8.77 -7.57
CA VAL A 25 4.81 -9.68 -6.79
C VAL A 25 6.12 -9.01 -6.35
N LEU A 26 6.95 -8.57 -7.31
CA LEU A 26 8.31 -8.13 -7.01
C LEU A 26 8.36 -6.77 -6.29
N SER A 27 7.55 -5.80 -6.71
CA SER A 27 7.48 -4.46 -6.09
C SER A 27 7.15 -4.55 -4.59
N PRO A 28 6.08 -5.26 -4.16
CA PRO A 28 5.80 -5.44 -2.73
C PRO A 28 6.95 -6.04 -1.95
N ILE A 29 7.64 -7.05 -2.50
CA ILE A 29 8.79 -7.67 -1.81
C ILE A 29 9.91 -6.65 -1.62
N ILE A 30 10.31 -5.95 -2.68
CA ILE A 30 11.43 -5.01 -2.65
C ILE A 30 11.10 -3.81 -1.75
N GLU A 31 9.90 -3.26 -1.89
CA GLU A 31 9.48 -2.09 -1.14
C GLU A 31 9.37 -2.41 0.35
N GLU A 32 8.75 -3.53 0.74
CA GLU A 32 8.68 -3.90 2.16
C GLU A 32 10.07 -4.19 2.74
N LEU A 33 10.96 -4.86 2.01
CA LEU A 33 12.34 -5.08 2.46
C LEU A 33 13.08 -3.75 2.68
N LEU A 34 12.92 -2.78 1.78
CA LEU A 34 13.55 -1.47 1.89
C LEU A 34 12.95 -0.64 3.02
N PHE A 35 11.64 -0.40 2.98
CA PHE A 35 10.99 0.52 3.91
C PHE A 35 10.83 -0.09 5.30
N ARG A 36 10.50 -1.39 5.43
CA ARG A 36 10.26 -2.02 6.75
C ARG A 36 11.51 -2.72 7.24
N GLY A 37 12.18 -3.46 6.36
CA GLY A 37 13.40 -4.19 6.70
C GLY A 37 14.63 -3.30 6.96
N ILE A 38 14.73 -2.13 6.30
CA ILE A 38 15.88 -1.23 6.44
C ILE A 38 15.48 0.07 7.13
N PHE A 39 14.64 0.91 6.51
CA PHE A 39 14.38 2.26 7.02
C PHE A 39 13.66 2.28 8.36
N LEU A 40 12.52 1.60 8.50
CA LEU A 40 11.76 1.54 9.75
C LEU A 40 12.62 0.97 10.88
N ARG A 41 13.35 -0.13 10.63
CA ARG A 41 14.28 -0.70 11.63
C ARG A 41 15.40 0.25 12.01
N ARG A 42 15.94 1.03 11.07
CA ARG A 42 17.00 2.01 11.34
C ARG A 42 16.45 3.16 12.19
N PHE A 43 15.31 3.73 11.81
CA PHE A 43 14.71 4.83 12.57
C PHE A 43 14.23 4.41 13.95
N ASN A 44 13.71 3.19 14.11
CA ASN A 44 13.27 2.67 15.40
C ASN A 44 14.41 2.43 16.40
N LYS A 45 15.69 2.50 15.97
CA LYS A 45 16.85 2.48 16.88
C LYS A 45 17.18 3.84 17.46
N GLU A 46 16.91 4.92 16.72
CA GLU A 46 17.33 6.28 17.05
C GLU A 46 16.16 7.15 17.51
N LEU A 47 14.92 6.79 17.12
CA LEU A 47 13.69 7.53 17.35
C LEU A 47 12.66 6.65 18.05
N ASN A 48 11.63 7.28 18.64
CA ASN A 48 10.48 6.52 19.14
C ASN A 48 9.72 5.84 18.00
N VAL A 49 9.02 4.74 18.34
CA VAL A 49 8.34 3.87 17.37
C VAL A 49 7.33 4.61 16.49
N THR A 50 6.58 5.56 17.06
CA THR A 50 5.59 6.34 16.33
C THR A 50 6.25 7.21 15.27
N LEU A 51 7.33 7.91 15.61
CA LEU A 51 8.07 8.74 14.67
C LEU A 51 8.76 7.90 13.60
N ALA A 52 9.30 6.73 13.95
CA ALA A 52 9.87 5.78 12.99
C ALA A 52 8.83 5.30 11.96
N ILE A 53 7.61 4.96 12.42
CA ILE A 53 6.48 4.60 11.54
C ILE A 53 6.16 5.76 10.60
N LEU A 54 5.99 6.97 11.13
CA LEU A 54 5.59 8.13 10.33
C LEU A 54 6.62 8.48 9.27
N ILE A 55 7.91 8.58 9.64
CA ILE A 55 8.98 8.93 8.69
C ILE A 55 9.10 7.86 7.61
N SER A 56 9.14 6.58 7.99
CA SER A 56 9.23 5.49 7.01
C SER A 56 8.04 5.47 6.04
N SER A 57 6.84 5.80 6.53
CA SER A 57 5.62 5.80 5.70
C SER A 57 5.54 7.03 4.79
N VAL A 58 6.03 8.18 5.24
CA VAL A 58 6.18 9.38 4.40
C VAL A 58 7.18 9.11 3.28
N LEU A 59 8.35 8.53 3.58
CA LEU A 59 9.34 8.16 2.57
C LEU A 59 8.77 7.16 1.55
N PHE A 60 7.98 6.19 2.00
CA PHE A 60 7.27 5.26 1.11
C PHE A 60 6.29 6.00 0.19
N GLY A 61 5.48 6.90 0.75
CA GLY A 61 4.45 7.61 0.00
C GLY A 61 4.98 8.61 -1.03
N VAL A 62 6.09 9.31 -0.74
CA VAL A 62 6.68 10.27 -1.70
C VAL A 62 7.31 9.59 -2.92
N CYS A 63 7.62 8.29 -2.85
CA CYS A 63 8.06 7.51 -4.01
C CYS A 63 6.91 7.13 -4.95
N HIS A 64 5.65 7.38 -4.56
CA HIS A 64 4.48 7.10 -5.38
C HIS A 64 4.03 8.32 -6.19
N ASN A 65 3.24 8.08 -7.24
CA ASN A 65 2.70 9.14 -8.11
C ASN A 65 1.91 10.20 -7.33
N PHE A 66 1.92 11.45 -7.82
CA PHE A 66 1.36 12.62 -7.12
C PHE A 66 -0.10 12.43 -6.66
N GLY A 67 -0.93 11.76 -7.46
CA GLY A 67 -2.33 11.45 -7.11
C GLY A 67 -2.51 10.32 -6.09
N GLY A 68 -1.46 9.56 -5.79
CA GLY A 68 -1.47 8.41 -4.89
C GLY A 68 -0.68 8.59 -3.58
N ILE A 69 0.05 9.70 -3.41
CA ILE A 69 0.93 9.92 -2.25
C ILE A 69 0.19 9.72 -0.93
N LEU A 70 -0.96 10.39 -0.73
CA LEU A 70 -1.69 10.30 0.53
C LEU A 70 -2.15 8.86 0.84
N GLY A 71 -2.67 8.16 -0.17
CA GLY A 71 -3.07 6.76 -0.03
C GLY A 71 -1.88 5.86 0.32
N ALA A 72 -0.74 6.07 -0.34
CA ALA A 72 0.50 5.33 -0.08
C ALA A 72 1.05 5.61 1.32
N ILE A 73 0.99 6.85 1.83
CA ILE A 73 1.38 7.17 3.21
C ILE A 73 0.49 6.41 4.20
N LEU A 74 -0.83 6.46 4.02
CA LEU A 74 -1.78 5.80 4.92
C LEU A 74 -1.61 4.28 4.91
N PHE A 75 -1.53 3.68 3.72
CA PHE A 75 -1.22 2.26 3.56
C PHE A 75 0.13 1.93 4.23
N GLY A 76 1.12 2.80 4.02
CA GLY A 76 2.45 2.63 4.56
C GLY A 76 2.50 2.58 6.09
N ILE A 77 1.64 3.37 6.75
CA ILE A 77 1.44 3.33 8.21
C ILE A 77 0.86 1.97 8.62
N CYS A 78 -0.18 1.50 7.93
CA CYS A 78 -0.81 0.21 8.24
C CYS A 78 0.19 -0.96 8.16
N VAL A 79 0.93 -1.09 7.06
CA VAL A 79 1.91 -2.18 6.91
C VAL A 79 3.13 -2.03 7.83
N ALA A 80 3.53 -0.80 8.21
CA ALA A 80 4.55 -0.59 9.22
C ALA A 80 4.11 -1.10 10.61
N ILE A 81 2.85 -0.88 10.98
CA ILE A 81 2.28 -1.41 12.22
C ILE A 81 2.20 -2.93 12.16
N LEU A 82 1.71 -3.51 11.06
CA LEU A 82 1.69 -4.96 10.86
C LEU A 82 3.09 -5.56 11.02
N TYR A 83 4.13 -4.92 10.47
CA TYR A 83 5.51 -5.37 10.63
C TYR A 83 5.98 -5.36 12.09
N ILE A 84 5.81 -4.24 12.79
CA ILE A 84 6.24 -4.10 14.20
C ILE A 84 5.54 -5.11 15.09
N LYS A 85 4.24 -5.30 14.86
CA LYS A 85 3.39 -6.16 15.64
C LYS A 85 3.67 -7.64 15.38
N SER A 86 3.74 -8.04 14.12
CA SER A 86 4.00 -9.44 13.74
C SER A 86 5.45 -9.87 13.91
N LYS A 87 6.39 -8.91 13.92
CA LYS A 87 7.84 -9.15 13.84
C LYS A 87 8.24 -10.04 12.64
N ASN A 88 7.41 -10.08 11.60
CA ASN A 88 7.57 -10.94 10.44
C ASN A 88 7.41 -10.12 9.16
N ILE A 89 8.45 -10.09 8.32
CA ILE A 89 8.44 -9.33 7.07
C ILE A 89 7.48 -9.90 6.02
N LEU A 90 7.10 -11.18 6.12
CA LEU A 90 6.16 -11.80 5.19
C LEU A 90 4.73 -11.26 5.35
N VAL A 91 4.36 -10.79 6.55
CA VAL A 91 3.03 -10.23 6.83
C VAL A 91 2.77 -8.94 6.04
N PRO A 92 3.62 -7.88 6.12
CA PRO A 92 3.44 -6.70 5.30
C PRO A 92 3.63 -6.99 3.80
N ILE A 93 4.54 -7.90 3.41
CA ILE A 93 4.71 -8.30 2.00
C ILE A 93 3.41 -8.87 1.44
N PHE A 94 2.76 -9.78 2.19
CA PHE A 94 1.50 -10.38 1.75
C PHE A 94 0.37 -9.37 1.69
N ALA A 95 0.26 -8.48 2.69
CA ALA A 95 -0.73 -7.41 2.68
C ALA A 95 -0.55 -6.46 1.47
N HIS A 96 0.69 -6.12 1.13
CA HIS A 96 1.02 -5.29 -0.02
C HIS A 96 0.80 -6.01 -1.36
N PHE A 97 1.16 -7.30 -1.44
CA PHE A 97 0.78 -8.15 -2.57
C PHE A 97 -0.74 -8.12 -2.82
N LEU A 98 -1.56 -8.29 -1.77
CA LEU A 98 -3.02 -8.26 -1.91
C LEU A 98 -3.53 -6.88 -2.37
N ASN A 99 -2.96 -5.80 -1.85
CA ASN A 99 -3.30 -4.44 -2.28
C ASN A 99 -2.99 -4.22 -3.77
N ASN A 100 -1.83 -4.67 -4.23
CA ASN A 100 -1.44 -4.53 -5.64
C ASN A 100 -2.23 -5.47 -6.54
N LEU A 101 -2.56 -6.69 -6.08
CA LEU A 101 -3.41 -7.62 -6.79
C LEU A 101 -4.81 -7.03 -7.03
N LEU A 102 -5.42 -6.46 -5.99
CA LEU A 102 -6.73 -5.82 -6.10
C LEU A 102 -6.68 -4.63 -7.07
N SER A 103 -5.63 -3.80 -6.96
CA SER A 103 -5.42 -2.66 -7.87
C SER A 103 -5.26 -3.12 -9.32
N PHE A 104 -4.53 -4.19 -9.55
CA PHE A 104 -4.32 -4.78 -10.88
C PHE A 104 -5.62 -5.34 -11.49
N ILE A 105 -6.44 -6.04 -10.69
CA ILE A 105 -7.76 -6.54 -11.12
C ILE A 105 -8.70 -5.37 -11.48
N LEU A 106 -8.73 -4.32 -10.66
CA LEU A 106 -9.53 -3.12 -10.93
C LEU A 106 -9.09 -2.43 -12.23
N ALA A 107 -7.79 -2.37 -12.50
CA ALA A 107 -7.28 -1.82 -13.74
C ALA A 107 -7.74 -2.63 -14.97
N LEU A 108 -7.72 -3.96 -14.89
CA LEU A 108 -8.23 -4.84 -15.96
C LEU A 108 -9.72 -4.67 -16.23
N SER A 109 -10.52 -4.37 -15.20
CA SER A 109 -11.96 -4.17 -15.34
C SER A 109 -12.35 -2.87 -16.07
N GLY A 110 -11.42 -1.91 -16.21
CA GLY A 110 -11.69 -0.60 -16.80
C GLY A 110 -12.54 0.35 -15.92
N ILE A 111 -12.88 -0.06 -14.69
CA ILE A 111 -13.62 0.75 -13.71
C ILE A 111 -12.89 2.06 -13.41
N GLU A 112 -11.57 2.08 -13.53
CA GLU A 112 -10.75 3.29 -13.34
C GLU A 112 -11.17 4.48 -14.23
N TYR A 113 -11.73 4.23 -15.41
CA TYR A 113 -12.20 5.29 -16.32
C TYR A 113 -13.45 5.97 -15.75
N LEU A 114 -14.37 5.19 -15.18
CA LEU A 114 -15.57 5.70 -14.51
C LEU A 114 -15.16 6.52 -13.28
N ILE A 115 -14.20 6.03 -12.50
CA ILE A 115 -13.68 6.73 -11.31
C ILE A 115 -13.06 8.07 -11.72
N GLN A 116 -12.15 8.08 -12.71
CA GLN A 116 -11.44 9.31 -13.11
C GLN A 116 -12.36 10.35 -13.77
N SER A 117 -13.46 9.91 -14.38
CA SER A 117 -14.42 10.80 -15.05
C SER A 117 -15.38 11.53 -14.09
N ASN A 118 -15.45 11.13 -12.81
CA ASN A 118 -16.46 11.63 -11.89
C ASN A 118 -15.87 12.05 -10.54
N LEU A 119 -15.82 13.37 -10.30
CA LEU A 119 -15.27 13.96 -9.08
C LEU A 119 -15.97 13.47 -7.80
N ILE A 120 -17.29 13.24 -7.85
CA ILE A 120 -18.05 12.75 -6.68
C ILE A 120 -17.58 11.34 -6.32
N ILE A 121 -17.38 10.47 -7.31
CA ILE A 121 -16.88 9.11 -7.09
C ILE A 121 -15.47 9.14 -6.49
N ILE A 122 -14.59 10.01 -7.00
CA ILE A 122 -13.23 10.18 -6.46
C ILE A 122 -13.28 10.60 -4.98
N LEU A 123 -14.08 11.61 -4.65
CA LEU A 123 -14.22 12.09 -3.28
C LEU A 123 -14.77 11.01 -2.34
N LEU A 124 -15.77 10.24 -2.79
CA LEU A 124 -16.32 9.12 -2.03
C LEU A 124 -15.27 8.03 -1.78
N ILE A 125 -14.47 7.66 -2.79
CA ILE A 125 -13.41 6.67 -2.65
C ILE A 125 -12.33 7.14 -1.66
N ILE A 126 -11.94 8.42 -1.72
CA ILE A 126 -10.97 8.99 -0.78
C ILE A 126 -11.51 8.93 0.65
N ILE A 127 -12.78 9.32 0.86
CA ILE A 127 -13.42 9.27 2.18
C ILE A 127 -13.48 7.83 2.70
N LEU A 128 -13.91 6.89 1.86
CA LEU A 128 -13.99 5.47 2.20
C LEU A 128 -12.61 4.89 2.50
N ALA A 129 -11.58 5.27 1.74
CA ALA A 129 -10.21 4.83 1.96
C ALA A 129 -9.65 5.36 3.29
N ILE A 130 -9.89 6.65 3.62
CA ILE A 130 -9.48 7.21 4.91
C ILE A 130 -10.21 6.50 6.06
N ALA A 131 -11.52 6.31 5.92
CA ALA A 131 -12.34 5.63 6.92
C ALA A 131 -11.90 4.17 7.14
N SER A 132 -11.65 3.43 6.05
CA SER A 132 -11.21 2.03 6.14
C SER A 132 -9.82 1.91 6.78
N ASN A 133 -8.87 2.78 6.43
CA ASN A 133 -7.55 2.81 7.07
C ASN A 133 -7.64 3.18 8.55
N PHE A 134 -8.55 4.08 8.95
CA PHE A 134 -8.79 4.39 10.35
C PHE A 134 -9.37 3.22 11.14
N VAL A 135 -10.36 2.52 10.57
CA VAL A 135 -10.95 1.31 11.16
C VAL A 135 -9.90 0.21 11.28
N LEU A 136 -9.12 -0.03 10.22
CA LEU A 136 -8.05 -1.01 10.19
C LEU A 136 -6.98 -0.69 11.24
N PHE A 137 -6.57 0.58 11.34
CA PHE A 137 -5.64 1.04 12.36
C PHE A 137 -6.17 0.76 13.77
N LYS A 138 -7.44 1.09 14.05
CA LYS A 138 -8.06 0.79 15.34
C LYS A 138 -8.13 -0.70 15.62
N ALA A 139 -8.56 -1.51 14.65
CA ALA A 139 -8.68 -2.96 14.79
C ALA A 139 -7.33 -3.62 15.03
N ILE A 140 -6.29 -3.23 14.28
CA ILE A 140 -4.93 -3.73 14.50
C ILE A 140 -4.43 -3.34 15.91
N ILE A 141 -4.83 -2.20 16.47
CA ILE A 141 -4.39 -1.82 17.82
C ILE A 141 -5.23 -2.49 18.91
N SER A 142 -6.55 -2.63 18.73
CA SER A 142 -7.46 -3.18 19.73
C SER A 142 -7.38 -4.69 19.84
N GLU A 143 -7.33 -5.38 18.70
CA GLU A 143 -7.38 -6.85 18.62
C GLU A 143 -6.00 -7.50 18.69
N TRP A 144 -4.91 -6.72 18.58
CA TRP A 144 -3.59 -7.33 18.66
C TRP A 144 -3.35 -7.89 20.06
N PRO A 145 -3.01 -9.19 20.17
CA PRO A 145 -2.81 -9.81 21.47
C PRO A 145 -1.77 -9.02 22.27
N LYS A 146 -2.17 -8.55 23.46
CA LYS A 146 -1.32 -7.71 24.32
C LYS A 146 -0.17 -8.46 24.99
N SER A 147 0.02 -9.73 24.68
CA SER A 147 1.11 -10.54 25.24
C SER A 147 1.40 -11.76 24.36
N MET A 148 2.53 -11.70 23.67
CA MET A 148 3.51 -12.78 23.76
C MET A 148 4.76 -12.11 24.34
N GLU A 149 4.65 -11.69 25.61
CA GLU A 149 5.84 -11.48 26.45
C GLU A 149 6.39 -12.86 26.82
#